data_AF-A0A081LD13-F1
#
_entry.id   AF-A0A081LD13-F1
#
_cell.length_a   1.000
_cell.length_b   1.000
_cell.length_c   1.000
_cell.angle_alpha   90.00
_cell.angle_beta   90.00
_cell.angle_gamma   90.00
#
_symmetry.space_group_name_H-M   'P 1'
#
loop_
_entity.id
_entity.type
_entity.pdbx_description
1 polymer ?
#
loop_
_entity_poly.entity_id
_entity_poly.type
_entity_poly.pdbx_seq_one_letter_code
_entity_poly.pdbx_strand_id
1 'polypeptide(L)'
;MKQFLFPGIHPSVAAMAGMRFLSATIELTAAILILITNDVRKAVVINSILAIIGPLIFIITMTIGIYQMAGQLSYAKLVFIFIGVVFILVGIYK
;
A
#
# COMPACT_ATOMS: atom_id res chain seq x y z
N MET A 1 -18.55 11.34 16.09
CA MET A 1 -19.01 9.95 15.86
C MET A 1 -17.90 8.95 15.48
N LYS A 2 -16.58 9.24 15.62
CA LYS A 2 -15.49 8.34 15.14
C LYS A 2 -14.76 7.52 16.22
N GLN A 3 -15.24 7.49 17.46
CA GLN A 3 -14.54 6.84 18.58
C GLN A 3 -15.11 5.46 18.96
N PHE A 4 -16.11 4.95 18.23
CA PHE A 4 -16.92 3.82 18.70
C PHE A 4 -16.28 2.44 18.50
N LEU A 5 -15.38 2.27 17.53
CA LEU A 5 -14.86 0.93 17.17
C LEU A 5 -13.55 0.56 17.88
N PHE A 6 -12.72 1.54 18.27
CA PHE A 6 -11.43 1.30 18.92
C PHE A 6 -11.10 2.44 19.90
N PRO A 7 -11.52 2.36 21.18
CA PRO A 7 -11.14 3.38 22.16
C PRO A 7 -9.62 3.43 22.29
N GLY A 8 -9.02 4.59 21.97
CA GLY A 8 -7.58 4.83 22.08
C GLY A 8 -6.77 4.74 20.78
N ILE A 9 -7.36 4.31 19.65
CA ILE A 9 -6.64 4.26 18.36
C ILE A 9 -6.96 5.50 17.51
N HIS A 10 -5.91 6.17 17.03
CA HIS A 10 -6.07 7.31 16.12
C HIS A 10 -6.73 6.85 14.79
N PRO A 11 -7.79 7.52 14.29
CA PRO A 11 -8.51 7.09 13.09
C PRO A 11 -7.62 6.89 11.86
N SER A 12 -6.63 7.76 11.64
CA SER A 12 -5.67 7.63 10.53
C SER A 12 -4.77 6.39 10.68
N VAL A 13 -4.43 6.01 11.91
CA VAL A 13 -3.66 4.78 12.18
C VAL A 13 -4.52 3.55 11.91
N ALA A 14 -5.77 3.56 12.37
CA ALA A 14 -6.72 2.50 12.05
C ALA A 14 -6.93 2.36 10.53
N ALA A 15 -7.01 3.48 9.80
CA ALA A 15 -7.09 3.47 8.33
C ALA A 15 -5.83 2.89 7.68
N MET A 16 -4.63 3.30 8.11
CA MET A 16 -3.36 2.76 7.60
C MET A 16 -3.24 1.25 7.85
N ALA A 17 -3.60 0.78 9.04
CA ALA A 17 -3.62 -0.63 9.38
C ALA A 17 -4.69 -1.39 8.56
N GLY A 18 -5.88 -0.82 8.41
CA GLY A 18 -6.95 -1.37 7.58
C GLY A 18 -6.51 -1.58 6.12
N MET A 19 -5.81 -0.61 5.54
CA MET A 19 -5.24 -0.75 4.18
C MET A 19 -4.24 -1.92 4.09
N ARG A 20 -3.47 -2.21 5.15
CA ARG A 20 -2.57 -3.36 5.20
C ARG A 20 -3.34 -4.68 5.26
N PHE A 21 -4.38 -4.76 6.08
CA PHE A 21 -5.24 -5.95 6.13
C PHE A 21 -5.92 -6.22 4.79
N LEU A 22 -6.40 -5.16 4.12
CA LEU A 22 -6.95 -5.26 2.77
C LEU A 22 -5.90 -5.81 1.80
N SER A 23 -4.70 -5.22 1.76
CA SER A 23 -3.59 -5.69 0.91
C SER A 23 -3.25 -7.15 1.17
N ALA A 24 -3.11 -7.54 2.44
CA ALA A 24 -2.76 -8.90 2.82
C ALA A 24 -3.84 -9.91 2.37
N THR A 25 -5.11 -9.51 2.42
CA THR A 25 -6.22 -10.36 1.96
C THR A 25 -6.18 -10.55 0.44
N ILE A 26 -5.86 -9.50 -0.32
CA ILE A 26 -5.71 -9.57 -1.78
C ILE A 26 -4.53 -10.49 -2.15
N GLU A 27 -3.37 -10.30 -1.53
CA GLU A 27 -2.18 -11.13 -1.74
C GLU A 27 -2.46 -12.60 -1.40
N LEU A 28 -3.12 -12.86 -0.26
CA LEU A 28 -3.49 -14.21 0.15
C LEU A 28 -4.45 -14.85 -0.86
N THR A 29 -5.44 -14.11 -1.33
CA THR A 29 -6.41 -14.59 -2.34
C THR A 29 -5.68 -14.95 -3.64
N ALA A 30 -4.77 -14.09 -4.10
CA ALA A 30 -3.98 -14.33 -5.29
C ALA A 30 -3.05 -15.55 -5.12
N ALA A 31 -2.41 -15.72 -3.96
CA ALA A 31 -1.60 -16.90 -3.66
C ALA A 31 -2.43 -18.19 -3.72
N ILE A 32 -3.66 -18.18 -3.17
CA ILE A 32 -4.59 -19.30 -3.29
C ILE A 32 -4.95 -19.56 -4.75
N LEU A 33 -5.28 -18.51 -5.53
CA LEU A 33 -5.58 -18.64 -6.97
C LEU A 33 -4.41 -19.24 -7.76
N ILE A 34 -3.17 -18.84 -7.45
CA ILE A 34 -1.95 -19.41 -8.04
C ILE A 34 -1.86 -20.91 -7.75
N LEU A 35 -2.08 -21.32 -6.51
CA LEU A 35 -2.02 -22.72 -6.10
C LEU A 35 -3.11 -23.57 -6.75
N ILE A 36 -4.37 -23.10 -6.76
CA ILE A 36 -5.48 -23.88 -7.34
C ILE A 36 -5.41 -23.98 -8.86
N THR A 37 -4.85 -22.96 -9.53
CA THR A 37 -4.72 -22.99 -10.99
C THR A 37 -3.58 -23.86 -11.46
N ASN A 38 -2.56 -24.06 -10.60
CA ASN A 38 -1.41 -24.94 -10.80
C ASN A 38 -0.78 -24.81 -12.21
N ASP A 39 -0.72 -23.59 -12.73
CA ASP A 39 -0.23 -23.28 -14.06
C ASP A 39 0.66 -22.05 -13.99
N VAL A 40 1.90 -22.20 -14.45
CA VAL A 40 2.93 -21.15 -14.37
C VAL A 40 2.51 -19.89 -15.15
N ARG A 41 1.86 -20.04 -16.31
CA ARG A 41 1.44 -18.90 -17.12
C ARG A 41 0.33 -18.12 -16.42
N LYS A 42 -0.65 -18.81 -15.84
CA LYS A 42 -1.71 -18.16 -15.04
C LYS A 42 -1.14 -17.48 -13.80
N ALA A 43 -0.16 -18.11 -13.14
CA ALA A 43 0.52 -17.52 -11.99
C ALA A 43 1.25 -16.22 -12.33
N VAL A 44 1.96 -16.18 -13.48
CA VAL A 44 2.60 -14.96 -13.98
C VAL A 44 1.59 -13.85 -14.24
N VAL A 45 0.42 -14.17 -14.81
CA VAL A 45 -0.65 -13.18 -15.04
C VAL A 45 -1.17 -12.62 -13.72
N ILE A 46 -1.44 -13.47 -12.72
CA ILE A 46 -1.90 -13.04 -11.40
C ILE A 46 -0.86 -12.13 -10.73
N ASN A 47 0.41 -12.52 -10.73
CA ASN A 47 1.49 -11.69 -10.17
C ASN A 47 1.67 -10.37 -10.91
N SER A 48 1.47 -10.34 -12.23
CA SER A 48 1.51 -9.09 -13.01
C SER A 48 0.41 -8.12 -12.60
N ILE A 49 -0.77 -8.62 -12.23
CA ILE A 49 -1.86 -7.80 -11.68
C ILE A 49 -1.49 -7.28 -10.28
N LEU A 50 -0.97 -8.16 -9.41
CA LEU A 50 -0.53 -7.79 -8.06
C LEU A 50 0.58 -6.72 -8.06
N ALA A 51 1.46 -6.73 -9.07
CA ALA A 51 2.55 -5.78 -9.21
C ALA A 51 2.08 -4.31 -9.21
N ILE A 52 0.82 -4.04 -9.57
CA ILE A 52 0.21 -2.70 -9.53
C ILE A 52 -0.53 -2.46 -8.20
N ILE A 53 -1.18 -3.49 -7.64
CA ILE A 53 -1.98 -3.37 -6.41
C ILE A 53 -1.09 -3.01 -5.21
N GLY A 54 0.06 -3.66 -5.05
CA GLY A 54 0.99 -3.38 -3.95
C GLY A 54 1.41 -1.89 -3.91
N PRO A 55 1.96 -1.34 -5.00
CA PRO A 55 2.27 0.09 -5.11
C PRO A 55 1.07 1.01 -4.89
N LEU A 56 -0.10 0.68 -5.41
CA LEU A 56 -1.31 1.51 -5.24
C LEU A 56 -1.71 1.62 -3.76
N ILE A 57 -1.79 0.50 -3.05
CA ILE A 57 -2.13 0.48 -1.63
C ILE A 57 -1.05 1.21 -0.82
N PHE A 58 0.23 1.03 -1.17
CA PHE A 58 1.34 1.74 -0.54
C PHE A 58 1.20 3.26 -0.68
N ILE A 59 0.93 3.78 -1.89
CA ILE A 59 0.74 5.22 -2.13
C ILE A 59 -0.41 5.76 -1.30
N ILE A 60 -1.55 5.05 -1.24
CA ILE A 60 -2.72 5.47 -0.45
C ILE A 60 -2.35 5.54 1.03
N THR A 61 -1.74 4.48 1.60
CA THR A 61 -1.40 4.47 3.03
C THR A 61 -0.35 5.53 3.40
N MET A 62 0.64 5.75 2.52
CA MET A 62 1.63 6.82 2.69
C MET A 62 0.99 8.20 2.62
N THR A 63 0.03 8.40 1.71
CA THR A 63 -0.71 9.67 1.60
C THR A 63 -1.49 9.95 2.88
N ILE A 64 -2.16 8.95 3.47
CA ILE A 64 -2.85 9.08 4.76
C ILE A 64 -1.87 9.51 5.86
N GLY A 65 -0.71 8.85 5.95
CA GLY A 65 0.31 9.18 6.95
C GLY A 65 0.90 10.58 6.77
N ILE A 66 1.29 10.93 5.54
CA ILE A 66 1.86 12.24 5.21
C ILE A 66 0.84 13.34 5.43
N TYR A 67 -0.42 13.17 5.01
CA TYR A 67 -1.48 14.15 5.21
C TYR A 67 -1.69 14.45 6.70
N GLN A 68 -1.65 13.42 7.55
CA GLN A 68 -1.73 13.59 9.00
C GLN A 68 -0.52 14.33 9.59
N MET A 69 0.66 14.17 9.00
CA MET A 69 1.92 14.79 9.42
C MET A 69 2.22 16.11 8.70
N ALA A 70 1.37 16.56 7.76
CA ALA A 70 1.71 17.62 6.80
C ALA A 70 2.08 18.95 7.46
N GLY A 71 1.42 19.32 8.57
CA GLY A 71 1.75 20.52 9.34
C GLY A 71 3.04 20.43 10.17
N GLN A 72 3.66 19.24 10.26
CA GLN A 72 4.88 18.97 11.04
C GLN A 72 6.07 18.56 10.14
N LEU A 73 5.84 18.44 8.83
CA LEU A 73 6.85 18.03 7.87
C LEU A 73 7.64 19.26 7.39
N SER A 74 8.95 19.25 7.61
CA SER A 74 9.83 20.24 6.99
C SER A 74 9.94 19.98 5.48
N TYR A 75 10.17 21.04 4.70
CA TYR A 75 10.36 20.96 3.24
C TYR A 75 11.43 19.93 2.82
N ALA A 76 12.50 19.79 3.61
CA ALA A 76 13.55 18.80 3.37
C ALA A 76 13.01 17.36 3.36
N LYS A 77 12.11 17.00 4.29
CA LYS A 77 11.51 15.65 4.35
C LYS A 77 10.63 15.36 3.13
N LEU A 78 9.90 16.37 2.63
CA LEU A 78 9.08 16.24 1.43
C LEU A 78 9.93 15.96 0.18
N VAL A 79 11.10 16.60 0.06
CA VAL A 79 12.05 16.33 -1.05
C VAL A 79 12.52 14.87 -1.02
N PHE A 80 12.89 14.33 0.15
CA PHE A 80 13.32 12.92 0.25
C PHE A 80 12.20 11.93 -0.11
N ILE A 81 10.96 12.21 0.29
CA ILE A 81 9.80 11.38 -0.11
C ILE A 81 9.63 11.40 -1.63
N PHE A 82 9.71 12.57 -2.25
CA PHE A 82 9.59 12.72 -3.70
C PHE A 82 10.68 11.95 -4.46
N ILE A 83 11.94 12.03 -3.99
CA ILE A 83 13.06 11.25 -4.56
C ILE A 83 12.78 9.74 -4.47
N GLY A 84 12.28 9.26 -3.34
CA GLY A 84 11.90 7.85 -3.18
C GLY A 84 10.83 7.41 -4.18
N VAL A 85 9.80 8.23 -4.40
CA VAL A 85 8.76 7.96 -5.42
C VAL A 85 9.36 7.91 -6.83
N VAL A 86 10.26 8.84 -7.18
CA VAL A 86 10.95 8.84 -8.47
C VAL A 86 11.78 7.56 -8.65
N PHE A 87 12.48 7.09 -7.62
CA PHE A 87 13.25 5.84 -7.71
C PHE A 87 12.37 4.61 -7.92
N ILE A 88 11.22 4.53 -7.26
CA ILE A 88 10.24 3.46 -7.50
C ILE A 88 9.79 3.49 -8.96
N LEU A 89 9.42 4.66 -9.49
CA LEU A 89 9.00 4.80 -10.88
C LEU A 89 10.11 4.43 -11.86
N VAL A 90 11.34 4.90 -11.63
CA VAL A 90 12.49 4.53 -12.46
C VAL A 90 12.71 3.02 -12.45
N GLY A 91 12.63 2.36 -11.28
CA GLY A 91 12.78 0.91 -11.18
C GLY A 91 11.66 0.10 -11.86
N ILE A 92 10.49 0.70 -12.12
CA ILE A 92 9.38 0.08 -12.87
C ILE A 92 9.54 0.30 -14.38
N TYR A 93 9.97 1.49 -14.80
CA TYR A 93 9.98 1.91 -16.21
C TYR A 93 11.34 1.78 -16.92
N LYS A 94 12.39 1.33 -16.23
CA LYS A 94 13.74 1.19 -16.77
C LYS A 94 14.31 -0.18 -16.47
#